data_AF-A0A7C4UVA0-F1
#
_entry.id   AF-A0A7C4UVA0-F1
#
_cell.length_a   1.000
_cell.length_b   1.000
_cell.length_c   1.000
_cell.angle_alpha   90.00
_cell.angle_beta   90.00
_cell.angle_gamma   90.00
#
_symmetry.space_group_name_H-M   'P 1'
#
loop_
_entity.id
_entity.type
_entity.pdbx_description
1 polymer ?
#
loop_
_entity_poly.entity_id
_entity_poly.type
_entity_poly.pdbx_seq_one_letter_code
_entity_poly.pdbx_strand_id
1 'polypeptide(L)'
;MTSSLEQKTILLAVSSSIAIYKACELCRRLREKGAKVYVAMTKNAQKFISPILFESLTGNPVITEMFDSPQPSPISHISLSHSIDLFLIAPATANLIAKSACGIADDWITTSLLATTAPILWAPAMNPQMYANQATQKNIQTLIERGHHFIGPFSGDTACGEVGPGRMAEPDIIIEKIEILLTSPKNLAGKKILITSGPTQEPIDPVRYISNYSSGKMGKELALEALKRGGEVTVISGPANEKLPYHANTIYIKTAQEMYENVLKRFPVCDIFISASAVADYRISQPIEQKRKRTESTLSLELVPNPDILAEMGKLKSPKQITVGFAAETEDLIKNAKEKLKNLES
;
A
#
# COMPACT_ATOMS: atom_id res chain seq x y z
N MET A 1 -10.24 -16.30 -0.60
CA MET A 1 -8.82 -16.21 -1.00
C MET A 1 -8.02 -16.31 0.28
N THR A 2 -7.10 -17.26 0.35
CA THR A 2 -6.14 -17.40 1.46
C THR A 2 -5.28 -16.14 1.55
N SER A 3 -5.01 -15.66 2.75
CA SER A 3 -4.23 -14.43 2.95
C SER A 3 -2.80 -14.66 2.47
N SER A 4 -2.17 -13.66 1.83
CA SER A 4 -0.76 -13.76 1.42
C SER A 4 0.21 -13.93 2.60
N LEU A 5 -0.27 -13.73 3.83
CA LEU A 5 0.50 -13.90 5.07
C LEU A 5 0.18 -15.20 5.81
N GLU A 6 -0.71 -16.04 5.26
CA GLU A 6 -1.07 -17.30 5.88
C GLU A 6 0.17 -18.19 6.02
N GLN A 7 0.40 -18.70 7.24
CA GLN A 7 1.57 -19.50 7.62
C GLN A 7 2.93 -18.78 7.54
N LYS A 8 2.96 -17.48 7.23
CA LYS A 8 4.21 -16.69 7.27
C LYS A 8 4.65 -16.44 8.71
N THR A 9 5.94 -16.61 8.97
CA THR A 9 6.54 -16.38 10.29
C THR A 9 7.23 -15.03 10.30
N ILE A 10 6.75 -14.11 11.12
CA ILE A 10 7.25 -12.74 11.23
C ILE A 10 7.88 -12.55 12.61
N LEU A 11 9.13 -12.14 12.65
CA LEU A 11 9.78 -11.67 13.87
C LEU A 11 9.63 -10.15 13.94
N LEU A 12 8.85 -9.67 14.90
CA LEU A 12 8.66 -8.26 15.20
C LEU A 12 9.64 -7.83 16.30
N ALA A 13 10.66 -7.06 15.95
CA ALA A 13 11.50 -6.34 16.89
C ALA A 13 10.90 -4.97 17.24
N VAL A 14 10.70 -4.75 18.53
CA VAL A 14 10.06 -3.56 19.08
C VAL A 14 11.11 -2.73 19.81
N SER A 15 11.31 -1.49 19.37
CA SER A 15 12.23 -0.54 20.02
C SER A 15 11.49 0.59 20.76
N SER A 16 12.24 1.39 21.52
CA SER A 16 11.68 2.38 22.46
C SER A 16 11.29 3.69 21.78
N SER A 17 10.08 3.74 21.22
CA SER A 17 9.47 4.94 20.65
C SER A 17 8.03 5.09 21.14
N ILE A 18 7.53 6.32 21.22
CA ILE A 18 6.13 6.58 21.61
C ILE A 18 5.13 5.87 20.68
N ALA A 19 5.53 5.58 19.43
CA ALA A 19 4.72 4.83 18.48
C ALA A 19 4.58 3.33 18.81
N ILE A 20 5.13 2.84 19.92
CA ILE A 20 5.09 1.42 20.32
C ILE A 20 3.67 0.86 20.42
N TYR A 21 2.67 1.67 20.76
CA TYR A 21 1.27 1.23 20.79
C TYR A 21 0.76 0.75 19.41
N LYS A 22 1.32 1.27 18.32
CA LYS A 22 0.99 0.81 16.96
C LYS A 22 1.53 -0.59 16.68
N ALA A 23 2.61 -1.01 17.37
CA ALA A 23 3.17 -2.34 17.24
C ALA A 23 2.20 -3.40 17.83
N CYS A 24 1.44 -3.05 18.87
CA CYS A 24 0.39 -3.89 19.43
C CYS A 24 -0.73 -4.15 18.41
N GLU A 25 -1.22 -3.09 17.75
CA GLU A 25 -2.25 -3.22 16.71
C GLU A 25 -1.72 -3.98 15.49
N LEU A 26 -0.45 -3.77 15.13
CA LEU A 26 0.22 -4.50 14.06
C LEU A 26 0.27 -6.00 14.33
N CYS A 27 0.59 -6.44 15.57
CA CYS A 27 0.56 -7.85 15.96
C CYS A 27 -0.83 -8.46 15.75
N ARG A 28 -1.86 -7.76 16.25
CA ARG A 28 -3.25 -8.21 16.16
C ARG A 28 -3.66 -8.44 14.71
N ARG A 29 -3.43 -7.46 13.83
CA ARG A 29 -3.80 -7.53 12.41
C ARG A 29 -3.00 -8.55 11.60
N LEU A 30 -1.70 -8.72 11.90
CA LEU A 30 -0.88 -9.75 11.26
C LEU A 30 -1.43 -11.16 11.58
N ARG A 31 -1.86 -11.39 12.82
CA ARG A 31 -2.50 -12.65 13.22
C ARG A 31 -3.86 -12.86 12.57
N GLU A 32 -4.69 -11.83 12.47
CA GLU A 32 -5.97 -11.90 11.74
C GLU A 32 -5.77 -12.31 10.28
N LYS A 33 -4.61 -11.96 9.69
CA LYS A 33 -4.18 -12.37 8.35
C LYS A 33 -3.47 -13.73 8.31
N GLY A 34 -3.42 -14.47 9.41
CA GLY A 34 -2.88 -15.84 9.50
C GLY A 34 -1.37 -15.94 9.67
N ALA A 35 -0.66 -14.84 9.95
CA ALA A 35 0.77 -14.87 10.23
C ALA A 35 1.06 -15.36 11.65
N LYS A 36 2.16 -16.11 11.81
CA LYS A 36 2.77 -16.43 13.10
C LYS A 36 3.70 -15.28 13.47
N VAL A 37 3.45 -14.62 14.61
CA VAL A 37 4.23 -13.46 15.04
C VAL A 37 5.02 -13.80 16.30
N TYR A 38 6.34 -13.69 16.22
CA TYR A 38 7.25 -13.71 17.37
C TYR A 38 7.70 -12.29 17.66
N VAL A 39 7.89 -11.94 18.93
CA VAL A 39 8.26 -10.58 19.33
C VAL A 39 9.57 -10.60 20.11
N ALA A 40 10.45 -9.67 19.76
CA ALA A 40 11.64 -9.35 20.52
C ALA A 40 11.60 -7.87 20.93
N MET A 41 11.98 -7.54 22.16
CA MET A 41 11.92 -6.17 22.67
C MET A 41 13.29 -5.69 23.10
N THR A 42 13.64 -4.45 22.76
CA THR A 42 14.82 -3.83 23.38
C THR A 42 14.55 -3.57 24.88
N LYS A 43 15.59 -3.54 25.71
CA LYS A 43 15.46 -3.20 27.15
C LYS A 43 14.70 -1.90 27.39
N ASN A 44 14.90 -0.90 26.53
CA ASN A 44 14.20 0.37 26.65
C ASN A 44 12.73 0.29 26.20
N ALA A 45 12.38 -0.60 25.26
CA ALA A 45 10.98 -0.79 24.85
C ALA A 45 10.13 -1.35 26.01
N GLN A 46 10.72 -2.24 26.82
CA GLN A 46 10.08 -2.84 28.00
C GLN A 46 9.67 -1.79 29.07
N LYS A 47 10.30 -0.60 29.05
CA LYS A 47 9.92 0.53 29.93
C LYS A 47 8.64 1.24 29.49
N PHE A 48 8.25 1.11 28.21
CA PHE A 48 7.03 1.71 27.69
C PHE A 48 5.83 0.75 27.77
N ILE A 49 6.05 -0.51 27.40
CA ILE A 49 5.01 -1.54 27.37
C ILE A 49 5.59 -2.84 27.92
N SER A 50 4.84 -3.51 28.79
CA SER A 50 5.22 -4.79 29.35
C SER A 50 5.21 -5.90 28.28
N PRO A 51 6.22 -6.81 28.25
CA PRO A 51 6.25 -7.96 27.36
C PRO A 51 4.96 -8.80 27.37
N ILE A 52 4.29 -8.92 28.52
CA ILE A 52 3.09 -9.74 28.68
C ILE A 52 1.94 -9.35 27.73
N LEU A 53 1.88 -8.08 27.30
CA LEU A 53 0.90 -7.64 26.33
C LEU A 53 1.16 -8.27 24.96
N PHE A 54 2.43 -8.33 24.53
CA PHE A 54 2.81 -8.97 23.29
C PHE A 54 2.64 -10.49 23.35
N GLU A 55 2.90 -11.12 24.51
CA GLU A 55 2.60 -12.54 24.70
C GLU A 55 1.10 -12.83 24.55
N SER A 56 0.26 -12.01 25.17
CA SER A 56 -1.20 -12.13 25.08
C SER A 56 -1.70 -11.90 23.65
N LEU A 57 -1.12 -10.92 22.94
CA LEU A 57 -1.49 -10.59 21.56
C LEU A 57 -0.97 -11.61 20.55
N THR A 58 0.14 -12.29 20.82
CA THR A 58 0.77 -13.20 19.85
C THR A 58 0.50 -14.68 20.13
N GLY A 59 0.28 -15.04 21.40
CA GLY A 59 0.26 -16.41 21.87
C GLY A 59 1.65 -17.06 21.96
N ASN A 60 2.73 -16.27 21.80
CA ASN A 60 4.11 -16.74 21.82
C ASN A 60 4.91 -16.02 22.93
N PRO A 61 5.94 -16.66 23.52
CA PRO A 61 6.86 -15.98 24.43
C PRO A 61 7.54 -14.78 23.76
N VAL A 62 7.81 -13.74 24.55
CA VAL A 62 8.51 -12.54 24.08
C VAL A 62 9.98 -12.61 24.47
N ILE A 63 10.87 -12.30 23.53
CA ILE A 63 12.32 -12.32 23.76
C ILE A 63 12.76 -10.96 24.31
N THR A 64 13.32 -10.96 25.52
CA THR A 64 13.68 -9.74 26.26
C THR A 64 15.17 -9.55 26.48
N GLU A 65 15.93 -10.64 26.62
CA GLU A 65 17.38 -10.61 26.87
C GLU A 65 18.15 -11.52 25.91
N MET A 66 19.46 -11.25 25.74
CA MET A 66 20.34 -12.02 24.84
C MET A 66 20.47 -13.50 25.23
N PHE A 67 20.43 -13.78 26.53
CA PHE A 67 20.61 -15.10 27.11
C PHE A 67 19.32 -15.68 27.70
N ASP A 68 18.17 -15.05 27.45
CA ASP A 68 16.88 -15.65 27.79
C ASP A 68 16.68 -16.87 26.89
N SER A 69 17.02 -18.04 27.41
CA SER A 69 16.61 -19.32 26.85
C SER A 69 15.33 -19.74 27.56
N PRO A 70 14.16 -19.71 26.92
CA PRO A 70 13.09 -20.59 27.37
C PRO A 70 13.64 -22.04 27.31
N GLN A 71 13.33 -22.83 28.33
CA GLN A 71 13.77 -24.21 28.61
C GLN A 71 13.73 -25.20 27.39
N PRO A 72 14.36 -26.40 27.47
CA PRO A 72 15.17 -27.00 26.40
C PRO A 72 14.36 -27.26 25.13
N SER A 73 14.45 -26.35 24.18
CA SER A 73 13.86 -26.45 22.84
C SER A 73 14.68 -25.56 21.91
N PRO A 74 14.82 -25.88 20.62
CA PRO A 74 15.97 -25.49 19.80
C PRO A 74 15.85 -24.05 19.29
N ILE A 75 15.62 -23.07 20.17
CA ILE A 75 15.42 -21.65 19.89
C ILE A 75 16.63 -20.89 20.47
N SER A 76 17.78 -21.08 19.84
CA SER A 76 18.89 -20.14 19.96
C SER A 76 18.58 -18.88 19.14
N HIS A 77 19.32 -17.78 19.38
CA HIS A 77 19.29 -16.58 18.53
C HIS A 77 19.51 -16.90 17.03
N ILE A 78 20.12 -18.04 16.71
CA ILE A 78 20.39 -18.53 15.36
C ILE A 78 19.19 -19.27 14.75
N SER A 79 18.50 -20.14 15.50
CA SER A 79 17.47 -21.00 14.92
C SER A 79 16.14 -20.29 14.65
N LEU A 80 15.77 -19.29 15.45
CA LEU A 80 14.59 -18.45 15.13
C LEU A 80 14.87 -17.52 13.95
N SER A 81 16.08 -16.96 13.85
CA SER A 81 16.44 -16.05 12.75
C SER A 81 16.54 -16.75 11.39
N HIS A 82 16.78 -18.07 11.35
CA HIS A 82 16.72 -18.85 10.12
C HIS A 82 15.32 -19.35 9.73
N SER A 83 14.35 -19.31 10.63
CA SER A 83 13.00 -19.87 10.41
C SER A 83 11.91 -18.81 10.18
N ILE A 84 12.31 -17.53 10.08
CA ILE A 84 11.41 -16.41 9.82
C ILE A 84 11.34 -16.09 8.32
N ASP A 85 10.15 -15.71 7.85
CA ASP A 85 9.95 -15.17 6.50
C ASP A 85 10.24 -13.66 6.43
N LEU A 86 10.17 -12.96 7.57
CA LEU A 86 10.42 -11.52 7.66
C LEU A 86 10.96 -11.13 9.03
N PHE A 87 11.99 -10.27 9.02
CA PHE A 87 12.41 -9.53 10.21
C PHE A 87 11.87 -8.09 10.14
N LEU A 88 10.91 -7.76 10.99
CA LEU A 88 10.23 -6.46 11.03
C LEU A 88 10.67 -5.66 12.24
N ILE A 89 11.08 -4.40 12.05
CA ILE A 89 11.43 -3.48 13.13
C ILE A 89 10.40 -2.36 13.16
N ALA A 90 9.48 -2.42 14.12
CA ALA A 90 8.40 -1.45 14.27
C ALA A 90 8.02 -1.25 15.75
N PRO A 91 8.27 -0.06 16.33
CA PRO A 91 8.95 1.09 15.74
C PRO A 91 10.47 0.87 15.61
N ALA A 92 11.07 1.44 14.55
CA ALA A 92 12.51 1.53 14.37
C ALA A 92 13.05 2.90 14.81
N THR A 93 13.77 2.92 15.93
CA THR A 93 14.43 4.13 16.44
C THR A 93 15.74 4.42 15.70
N ALA A 94 16.19 5.68 15.72
CA ALA A 94 17.48 6.08 15.13
C ALA A 94 18.65 5.28 15.71
N ASN A 95 18.60 4.95 17.01
CA ASN A 95 19.61 4.14 17.69
C ASN A 95 19.74 2.74 17.07
N LEU A 96 18.63 2.04 16.85
CA LEU A 96 18.66 0.69 16.28
C LEU A 96 19.10 0.70 14.82
N ILE A 97 18.69 1.72 14.04
CA ILE A 97 19.16 1.96 12.67
C ILE A 97 20.68 2.19 12.65
N ALA A 98 21.20 3.04 13.55
CA ALA A 98 22.63 3.31 13.64
C ALA A 98 23.45 2.06 14.00
N LYS A 99 23.01 1.31 15.02
CA LYS A 99 23.64 0.06 15.41
C LYS A 99 23.69 -0.94 14.26
N SER A 100 22.58 -1.14 13.55
CA SER A 100 22.54 -2.06 12.40
C SER A 100 23.44 -1.59 11.25
N ALA A 101 23.46 -0.29 10.94
CA ALA A 101 24.33 0.25 9.89
C ALA A 101 25.83 0.02 10.22
N CYS A 102 26.21 0.18 11.48
CA CYS A 102 27.57 -0.01 11.96
C CYS A 102 27.94 -1.46 12.31
N GLY A 103 27.00 -2.41 12.25
CA GLY A 103 27.24 -3.81 12.61
C GLY A 103 27.46 -4.04 14.11
N ILE A 104 26.87 -3.21 14.96
CA ILE A 104 26.90 -3.38 16.42
C ILE A 104 25.88 -4.43 16.80
N ALA A 105 26.33 -5.51 17.45
CA ALA A 105 25.51 -6.63 17.94
C ALA A 105 25.67 -6.80 19.46
N ASP A 106 25.02 -5.92 20.22
CA ASP A 106 25.15 -5.81 21.68
C ASP A 106 23.85 -6.18 22.43
N ASP A 107 22.80 -6.59 21.71
CA ASP A 107 21.59 -7.19 22.26
C ASP A 107 21.06 -8.30 21.33
N TRP A 108 20.00 -9.00 21.76
CA TRP A 108 19.42 -10.10 21.00
C TRP A 108 18.95 -9.66 19.60
N ILE A 109 18.29 -8.50 19.50
CA ILE A 109 17.72 -7.98 18.24
C ILE A 109 18.85 -7.66 17.26
N THR A 110 19.84 -6.89 17.69
CA THR A 110 20.97 -6.46 16.85
C THR A 110 21.86 -7.63 16.45
N THR A 111 22.05 -8.61 17.33
CA THR A 111 22.74 -9.87 16.99
C THR A 111 21.97 -10.65 15.93
N SER A 112 20.65 -10.78 16.09
CA SER A 112 19.79 -11.50 15.16
C SER A 112 19.68 -10.80 13.80
N LEU A 113 19.76 -9.46 13.77
CA LEU A 113 19.80 -8.67 12.54
C LEU A 113 21.05 -8.95 11.70
N LEU A 114 22.18 -9.30 12.32
CA LEU A 114 23.39 -9.68 11.58
C LEU A 114 23.35 -11.14 11.08
N ALA A 115 22.62 -12.00 11.77
CA ALA A 115 22.56 -13.43 11.46
C ALA A 115 21.43 -13.81 10.49
N THR A 116 20.36 -13.02 10.41
CA THR A 116 19.18 -13.33 9.61
C THR A 116 19.47 -13.32 8.11
N THR A 117 18.89 -14.29 7.39
CA THR A 117 18.85 -14.31 5.93
C THR A 117 17.50 -13.86 5.37
N ALA A 118 16.50 -13.67 6.23
CA ALA A 118 15.19 -13.18 5.84
C ALA A 118 15.24 -11.68 5.44
N PRO A 119 14.34 -11.22 4.56
CA PRO A 119 14.17 -9.80 4.28
C PRO A 119 13.93 -9.00 5.57
N ILE A 120 14.53 -7.81 5.64
CA ILE A 120 14.45 -6.92 6.80
C ILE A 120 13.63 -5.69 6.41
N LEU A 121 12.56 -5.41 7.17
CA LEU A 121 11.69 -4.23 6.97
C LEU A 121 11.74 -3.31 8.19
N TRP A 122 12.09 -2.05 7.96
CA TRP A 122 12.17 -1.01 8.98
C TRP A 122 10.98 -0.06 8.88
N ALA A 123 10.30 0.19 10.00
CA ALA A 123 9.26 1.21 10.14
C ALA A 123 9.75 2.33 11.09
N PRO A 124 10.45 3.37 10.57
CA PRO A 124 11.09 4.38 11.41
C PRO A 124 10.09 5.18 12.23
N ALA A 125 10.45 5.51 13.47
CA ALA A 125 9.64 6.34 14.35
C ALA A 125 10.53 7.17 15.30
N MET A 126 10.67 8.46 15.01
CA MET A 126 11.55 9.37 15.74
C MET A 126 11.13 10.83 15.54
N ASN A 127 11.71 11.75 16.30
CA ASN A 127 11.53 13.18 16.09
C ASN A 127 12.01 13.59 14.66
N PRO A 128 11.38 14.59 14.01
CA PRO A 128 11.73 14.95 12.63
C PRO A 128 13.17 15.43 12.45
N GLN A 129 13.74 16.15 13.43
CA GLN A 129 15.15 16.55 13.41
C GLN A 129 16.09 15.34 13.51
N MET A 130 15.74 14.34 14.35
CA MET A 130 16.50 13.10 14.42
C MET A 130 16.46 12.35 13.08
N TYR A 131 15.32 12.33 12.41
CA TYR A 131 15.19 11.71 11.09
C TYR A 131 16.01 12.47 10.05
N ALA A 132 15.88 13.79 9.98
CA ALA A 132 16.60 14.65 9.03
C ALA A 132 18.12 14.71 9.27
N ASN A 133 18.60 14.28 10.44
CA ASN A 133 20.02 14.28 10.77
C ASN A 133 20.84 13.48 9.75
N GLN A 134 21.97 14.06 9.32
CA GLN A 134 22.82 13.46 8.30
C GLN A 134 23.34 12.06 8.67
N ALA A 135 23.61 11.80 9.95
CA ALA A 135 24.02 10.47 10.41
C ALA A 135 22.88 9.46 10.21
N THR A 136 21.65 9.80 10.58
CA THR A 136 20.48 8.95 10.37
C THR A 136 20.26 8.67 8.89
N GLN A 137 20.32 9.70 8.04
CA GLN A 137 20.16 9.53 6.59
C GLN A 137 21.24 8.64 5.97
N LYS A 138 22.51 8.82 6.36
CA LYS A 138 23.62 7.94 5.92
C LYS A 138 23.43 6.49 6.38
N ASN A 139 22.96 6.29 7.60
CA ASN A 139 22.67 4.95 8.12
C ASN A 139 21.53 4.27 7.37
N ILE A 140 20.43 4.99 7.10
CA ILE A 140 19.31 4.50 6.30
C ILE A 140 19.81 4.11 4.90
N GLN A 141 20.57 5.00 4.24
CA GLN A 141 21.11 4.74 2.91
C GLN A 141 22.02 3.50 2.89
N THR A 142 22.90 3.36 3.88
CA THR A 142 23.77 2.18 4.03
C THR A 142 22.95 0.88 4.14
N LEU A 143 21.86 0.91 4.90
CA LEU A 143 20.99 -0.26 5.06
C LEU A 143 20.21 -0.57 3.78
N ILE A 144 19.75 0.45 3.05
CA ILE A 144 19.11 0.29 1.74
C ILE A 144 20.08 -0.36 0.73
N GLU A 145 21.34 0.08 0.69
CA GLU A 145 22.39 -0.50 -0.16
C GLU A 145 22.69 -1.96 0.19
N ARG A 146 22.51 -2.35 1.46
CA ARG A 146 22.58 -3.75 1.92
C ARG A 146 21.31 -4.55 1.65
N GLY A 147 20.32 -3.99 0.96
CA GLY A 147 19.08 -4.67 0.59
C GLY A 147 17.98 -4.62 1.65
N HIS A 148 18.11 -3.80 2.69
CA HIS A 148 17.05 -3.63 3.68
C HIS A 148 15.90 -2.77 3.10
N HIS A 149 14.68 -3.04 3.53
CA HIS A 149 13.49 -2.29 3.11
C HIS A 149 13.03 -1.31 4.19
N PHE A 150 12.48 -0.17 3.77
CA PHE A 150 11.95 0.86 4.67
C PHE A 150 10.49 1.18 4.33
N ILE A 151 9.71 1.55 5.35
CA ILE A 151 8.35 2.08 5.22
C ILE A 151 8.12 3.29 6.11
N GLY A 152 7.89 4.45 5.49
CA GLY A 152 7.86 5.74 6.18
C GLY A 152 9.27 6.21 6.57
N PRO A 153 9.38 7.12 7.55
CA PRO A 153 8.30 7.69 8.36
C PRO A 153 7.43 8.66 7.54
N PHE A 154 6.24 8.96 8.06
CA PHE A 154 5.34 9.95 7.47
C PHE A 154 5.41 11.29 8.20
N SER A 155 5.04 12.35 7.49
CA SER A 155 4.91 13.69 8.05
C SER A 155 3.63 13.80 8.88
N GLY A 156 3.75 14.47 10.03
CA GLY A 156 2.62 14.80 10.90
C GLY A 156 3.12 15.34 12.24
N ASP A 157 2.19 15.64 13.13
CA ASP A 157 2.52 16.05 14.50
C ASP A 157 3.26 14.92 15.21
N THR A 158 4.42 15.24 15.76
CA THR A 158 5.17 14.33 16.63
C THR A 158 4.91 14.64 18.10
N ALA A 159 5.16 13.68 18.99
CA ALA A 159 4.96 13.87 20.43
C ALA A 159 5.79 15.02 21.03
N CYS A 160 6.79 15.52 20.30
CA CYS A 160 7.61 16.67 20.67
C CYS A 160 7.00 18.03 20.25
N GLY A 161 5.82 18.04 19.61
CA GLY A 161 5.17 19.25 19.11
C GLY A 161 5.71 19.77 17.76
N GLU A 162 6.67 19.05 17.16
CA GLU A 162 7.20 19.40 15.84
C GLU A 162 6.43 18.68 14.72
N VAL A 163 6.25 19.39 13.60
CA VAL A 163 5.62 18.88 12.38
C VAL A 163 6.70 18.51 11.38
N GLY A 164 6.74 17.25 10.96
CA GLY A 164 7.70 16.80 9.95
C GLY A 164 7.76 15.27 9.83
N PRO A 165 8.62 14.75 8.94
CA PRO A 165 8.77 13.31 8.72
C PRO A 165 9.37 12.66 9.97
N GLY A 166 8.61 11.82 10.65
CA GLY A 166 9.07 11.18 11.89
C GLY A 166 8.06 10.21 12.51
N ARG A 167 6.79 10.30 12.11
CA ARG A 167 5.73 9.42 12.58
C ARG A 167 5.83 8.04 11.91
N MET A 168 5.79 6.98 12.71
CA MET A 168 5.73 5.61 12.20
C MET A 168 4.56 5.44 11.23
N ALA A 169 4.78 4.69 10.16
CA ALA A 169 3.72 4.28 9.25
C ALA A 169 2.51 3.68 9.99
N GLU A 170 1.31 3.87 9.44
CA GLU A 170 0.12 3.22 10.00
C GLU A 170 0.17 1.70 9.80
N PRO A 171 -0.35 0.88 10.73
CA PRO A 171 -0.27 -0.57 10.65
C PRO A 171 -0.74 -1.15 9.31
N ASP A 172 -1.82 -0.63 8.72
CA ASP A 172 -2.31 -1.09 7.41
C ASP A 172 -1.28 -0.91 6.28
N ILE A 173 -0.57 0.22 6.28
CA ILE A 173 0.43 0.53 5.27
C ILE A 173 1.65 -0.39 5.45
N ILE A 174 2.04 -0.67 6.69
CA ILE A 174 3.11 -1.62 7.00
C ILE A 174 2.71 -3.03 6.52
N ILE A 175 1.48 -3.45 6.81
CA ILE A 175 0.96 -4.77 6.40
C ILE A 175 0.91 -4.87 4.87
N GLU A 176 0.45 -3.84 4.17
CA GLU A 176 0.46 -3.78 2.71
C GLU A 176 1.90 -3.99 2.18
N LYS A 177 2.89 -3.30 2.77
CA LYS A 177 4.30 -3.49 2.40
C LYS A 177 4.79 -4.91 2.67
N ILE A 178 4.40 -5.51 3.79
CA ILE A 178 4.76 -6.90 4.14
C ILE A 178 4.19 -7.87 3.11
N GLU A 179 2.91 -7.73 2.74
CA GLU A 179 2.29 -8.56 1.70
C GLU A 179 3.01 -8.39 0.37
N ILE A 180 3.37 -7.15 0.01
CA ILE A 180 4.16 -6.86 -1.19
C ILE A 180 5.55 -7.49 -1.11
N LEU A 181 6.20 -7.58 0.05
CA LEU A 181 7.52 -8.21 0.14
C LEU A 181 7.43 -9.74 0.08
N LEU A 182 6.48 -10.34 0.79
CA LEU A 182 6.43 -11.79 1.00
C LEU A 182 5.67 -12.57 -0.08
N THR A 183 4.87 -11.90 -0.91
CA THR A 183 4.15 -12.59 -2.00
C THR A 183 5.12 -13.06 -3.08
N SER A 184 5.00 -14.31 -3.51
CA SER A 184 5.80 -14.91 -4.60
C SER A 184 4.89 -15.80 -5.44
N PRO A 185 5.09 -15.92 -6.78
CA PRO A 185 6.17 -15.34 -7.60
C PRO A 185 5.97 -13.86 -7.97
N LYS A 186 7.08 -13.16 -8.24
CA LYS A 186 7.12 -11.78 -8.78
C LYS A 186 6.99 -11.72 -10.30
N ASN A 187 5.96 -12.35 -10.85
CA ASN A 187 5.82 -12.51 -12.30
C ASN A 187 5.42 -11.23 -13.07
N LEU A 188 5.18 -10.11 -12.39
CA LEU A 188 4.98 -8.78 -12.98
C LEU A 188 6.18 -7.85 -12.73
N ALA A 189 7.30 -8.36 -12.20
CA ALA A 189 8.51 -7.56 -12.00
C ALA A 189 8.96 -6.87 -13.30
N GLY A 190 9.22 -5.55 -13.21
CA GLY A 190 9.62 -4.71 -14.34
C GLY A 190 8.50 -4.37 -15.34
N LYS A 191 7.24 -4.71 -15.03
CA LYS A 191 6.07 -4.34 -15.84
C LYS A 191 5.40 -3.08 -15.32
N LYS A 192 5.13 -2.15 -16.23
CA LYS A 192 4.37 -0.91 -15.95
C LYS A 192 2.89 -1.16 -16.16
N ILE A 193 2.11 -1.00 -15.10
CA ILE A 193 0.69 -1.34 -15.08
C ILE A 193 -0.11 -0.07 -14.81
N LEU A 194 -0.98 0.29 -15.76
CA LEU A 194 -1.87 1.44 -15.67
C LEU A 194 -3.30 0.94 -15.37
N ILE A 195 -3.90 1.44 -14.30
CA ILE A 195 -5.24 1.02 -13.85
C ILE A 195 -6.12 2.25 -13.70
N THR A 196 -7.35 2.22 -14.23
CA THR A 196 -8.37 3.21 -13.87
C THR A 196 -9.26 2.68 -12.74
N SER A 197 -9.69 3.54 -11.83
CA SER A 197 -10.53 3.17 -10.69
C SER A 197 -11.57 4.24 -10.35
N GLY A 198 -12.60 3.84 -9.61
CA GLY A 198 -13.66 4.73 -9.12
C GLY A 198 -14.63 5.20 -10.21
N PRO A 199 -15.64 6.01 -9.82
CA PRO A 199 -16.56 6.64 -10.74
C PRO A 199 -15.98 7.95 -11.30
N THR A 200 -16.56 8.51 -12.36
CA THR A 200 -16.34 9.93 -12.73
C THR A 200 -17.53 10.78 -12.32
N GLN A 201 -17.28 12.05 -12.02
CA GLN A 201 -18.27 13.06 -11.64
C GLN A 201 -18.33 14.15 -12.70
N GLU A 202 -19.43 14.18 -13.45
CA GLU A 202 -19.68 15.15 -14.49
C GLU A 202 -20.45 16.34 -13.91
N PRO A 203 -19.83 17.52 -13.76
CA PRO A 203 -20.44 18.64 -13.05
C PRO A 203 -21.66 19.19 -13.79
N ILE A 204 -22.74 19.43 -13.05
CA ILE A 204 -23.92 20.18 -13.51
C ILE A 204 -23.74 21.66 -13.18
N ASP A 205 -23.36 21.90 -11.93
CA ASP A 205 -23.03 23.20 -11.36
C ASP A 205 -21.94 22.98 -10.29
N PRO A 206 -21.42 23.99 -9.58
CA PRO A 206 -20.36 23.79 -8.59
C PRO A 206 -20.73 22.91 -7.39
N VAL A 207 -22.01 22.54 -7.26
CA VAL A 207 -22.56 21.79 -6.11
C VAL A 207 -23.08 20.41 -6.52
N ARG A 208 -23.51 20.23 -7.76
CA ARG A 208 -24.17 19.01 -8.25
C ARG A 208 -23.41 18.40 -9.40
N TYR A 209 -23.46 17.07 -9.51
CA TYR A 209 -22.83 16.31 -10.58
C TYR A 209 -23.66 15.07 -10.93
N ILE A 210 -23.41 14.50 -12.11
CA ILE A 210 -23.86 13.17 -12.54
C ILE A 210 -22.71 12.20 -12.36
N SER A 211 -22.98 11.00 -11.86
CA SER A 211 -21.95 9.98 -11.58
C SER A 211 -22.54 8.59 -11.68
N ASN A 212 -21.68 7.59 -11.92
CA ASN A 212 -22.04 6.18 -11.83
C ASN A 212 -21.80 5.64 -10.42
N TYR A 213 -22.46 4.53 -10.07
CA TYR A 213 -22.20 3.82 -8.81
C TYR A 213 -20.90 3.05 -8.92
N SER A 214 -19.87 3.48 -8.19
CA SER A 214 -18.64 2.71 -8.04
C SER A 214 -17.99 3.00 -6.70
N SER A 215 -17.63 1.93 -5.99
CA SER A 215 -16.87 2.04 -4.74
C SER A 215 -15.37 2.20 -4.98
N GLY A 216 -14.86 1.94 -6.19
CA GLY A 216 -13.42 1.87 -6.47
C GLY A 216 -12.71 0.63 -5.93
N LYS A 217 -13.43 -0.28 -5.25
CA LYS A 217 -12.84 -1.49 -4.63
C LYS A 217 -12.13 -2.40 -5.64
N MET A 218 -12.72 -2.61 -6.82
CA MET A 218 -12.13 -3.45 -7.85
C MET A 218 -10.76 -2.91 -8.31
N GLY A 219 -10.68 -1.61 -8.63
CA GLY A 219 -9.42 -0.99 -9.04
C GLY A 219 -8.36 -1.02 -7.94
N LYS A 220 -8.75 -0.84 -6.66
CA LYS A 220 -7.85 -1.01 -5.51
C LYS A 220 -7.27 -2.43 -5.45
N GLU A 221 -8.11 -3.46 -5.45
CA GLU A 221 -7.66 -4.85 -5.30
C GLU A 221 -6.77 -5.29 -6.49
N LEU A 222 -7.12 -4.85 -7.71
CA LEU A 222 -6.27 -5.07 -8.90
C LEU A 222 -4.91 -4.39 -8.76
N ALA A 223 -4.88 -3.14 -8.28
CA ALA A 223 -3.64 -2.42 -8.04
C ALA A 223 -2.78 -3.09 -6.97
N LEU A 224 -3.39 -3.52 -5.87
CA LEU A 224 -2.72 -4.21 -4.79
C LEU A 224 -2.13 -5.55 -5.26
N GLU A 225 -2.89 -6.34 -6.00
CA GLU A 225 -2.42 -7.62 -6.53
C GLU A 225 -1.28 -7.44 -7.54
N ALA A 226 -1.36 -6.42 -8.39
CA ALA A 226 -0.31 -6.06 -9.32
C ALA A 226 1.00 -5.68 -8.59
N LEU A 227 0.91 -4.88 -7.51
CA LEU A 227 2.05 -4.55 -6.65
C LEU A 227 2.64 -5.79 -5.98
N LYS A 228 1.80 -6.67 -5.42
CA LYS A 228 2.24 -7.92 -4.79
C LYS A 228 3.02 -8.81 -5.74
N ARG A 229 2.65 -8.82 -7.03
CA ARG A 229 3.32 -9.57 -8.08
C ARG A 229 4.53 -8.84 -8.69
N GLY A 230 4.90 -7.67 -8.16
CA GLY A 230 6.12 -6.93 -8.51
C GLY A 230 5.94 -5.86 -9.58
N GLY A 231 4.71 -5.55 -9.99
CA GLY A 231 4.44 -4.52 -11.00
C GLY A 231 4.66 -3.09 -10.51
N GLU A 232 5.08 -2.23 -11.43
CA GLU A 232 5.10 -0.77 -11.26
C GLU A 232 3.71 -0.22 -11.55
N VAL A 233 2.93 0.04 -10.50
CA VAL A 233 1.50 0.37 -10.65
C VAL A 233 1.26 1.87 -10.61
N THR A 234 0.56 2.38 -11.63
CA THR A 234 -0.08 3.70 -11.63
C THR A 234 -1.59 3.56 -11.64
N VAL A 235 -2.28 4.22 -10.72
CA VAL A 235 -3.74 4.24 -10.63
C VAL A 235 -4.25 5.64 -10.95
N ILE A 236 -5.13 5.76 -11.94
CA ILE A 236 -5.91 6.99 -12.20
C ILE A 236 -7.28 6.76 -11.60
N SER A 237 -7.61 7.49 -10.54
CA SER A 237 -8.85 7.27 -9.80
C SER A 237 -9.74 8.49 -9.80
N GLY A 238 -11.00 8.26 -10.13
CA GLY A 238 -12.04 9.22 -9.78
C GLY A 238 -12.42 9.15 -8.30
N PRO A 239 -13.37 9.98 -7.87
CA PRO A 239 -13.71 10.18 -6.46
C PRO A 239 -14.43 8.95 -5.88
N ALA A 240 -13.67 8.15 -5.13
CA ALA A 240 -14.17 7.01 -4.38
C ALA A 240 -13.69 7.09 -2.91
N ASN A 241 -14.50 6.57 -1.99
CA ASN A 241 -14.14 6.53 -0.56
C ASN A 241 -13.09 5.46 -0.25
N GLU A 242 -12.86 4.54 -1.17
CA GLU A 242 -11.92 3.45 -0.99
C GLU A 242 -10.47 3.96 -1.07
N LYS A 243 -9.68 3.64 -0.04
CA LYS A 243 -8.26 3.99 -0.01
C LYS A 243 -7.50 3.11 -1.00
N LEU A 244 -6.80 3.73 -1.94
CA LEU A 244 -5.93 3.04 -2.88
C LEU A 244 -4.65 2.56 -2.22
N PRO A 245 -3.98 1.54 -2.79
CA PRO A 245 -2.75 1.01 -2.23
C PRO A 245 -1.70 2.10 -2.09
N TYR A 246 -1.07 2.18 -0.92
CA TYR A 246 -0.08 3.22 -0.62
C TYR A 246 1.11 3.17 -1.59
N HIS A 247 1.47 1.97 -2.04
CA HIS A 247 2.62 1.77 -2.92
C HIS A 247 2.35 2.00 -4.41
N ALA A 248 1.11 2.33 -4.80
CA ALA A 248 0.78 2.70 -6.17
C ALA A 248 0.97 4.22 -6.40
N ASN A 249 1.50 4.59 -7.56
CA ASN A 249 1.49 5.98 -8.01
C ASN A 249 0.05 6.40 -8.35
N THR A 250 -0.57 7.20 -7.49
CA THR A 250 -1.99 7.53 -7.61
C THR A 250 -2.20 8.94 -8.16
N ILE A 251 -3.09 9.07 -9.15
CA ILE A 251 -3.51 10.33 -9.76
C ILE A 251 -5.01 10.47 -9.56
N TYR A 252 -5.42 11.50 -8.82
CA TYR A 252 -6.82 11.79 -8.60
C TYR A 252 -7.37 12.70 -9.70
N ILE A 253 -8.52 12.32 -10.23
CA ILE A 253 -9.29 13.08 -11.22
C ILE A 253 -10.73 13.23 -10.74
N LYS A 254 -11.51 14.03 -11.44
CA LYS A 254 -12.96 14.16 -11.24
C LYS A 254 -13.74 13.67 -12.45
N THR A 255 -13.43 14.15 -13.64
CA THR A 255 -14.26 13.95 -14.84
C THR A 255 -13.75 12.84 -15.74
N ALA A 256 -14.62 12.31 -16.61
CA ALA A 256 -14.23 11.37 -17.66
C ALA A 256 -13.17 11.95 -18.60
N GLN A 257 -13.27 13.25 -18.90
CA GLN A 257 -12.30 13.96 -19.74
C GLN A 257 -10.91 14.01 -19.10
N GLU A 258 -10.83 14.35 -17.80
CA GLU A 258 -9.55 14.33 -17.07
C GLU A 258 -8.95 12.93 -16.99
N MET A 259 -9.80 11.90 -16.81
CA MET A 259 -9.35 10.51 -16.84
C MET A 259 -8.78 10.15 -18.20
N TYR A 260 -9.50 10.45 -19.29
CA TYR A 260 -9.07 10.21 -20.65
C TYR A 260 -7.70 10.83 -20.94
N GLU A 261 -7.51 12.12 -20.61
CA GLU A 261 -6.24 12.82 -20.83
C GLU A 261 -5.10 12.21 -20.03
N ASN A 262 -5.35 11.80 -18.78
CA ASN A 262 -4.33 11.18 -17.95
C ASN A 262 -3.96 9.76 -18.42
N VAL A 263 -4.93 9.01 -18.95
CA VAL A 263 -4.70 7.70 -19.56
C VAL A 263 -3.90 7.87 -20.84
N LEU A 264 -4.34 8.75 -21.75
CA LEU A 264 -3.68 9.00 -23.04
C LEU A 264 -2.20 9.37 -22.89
N LYS A 265 -1.85 10.18 -21.87
CA LYS A 265 -0.46 10.57 -21.58
C LYS A 265 0.43 9.41 -21.14
N ARG A 266 -0.14 8.34 -20.55
CA ARG A 266 0.61 7.27 -19.87
C ARG A 266 0.49 5.92 -20.57
N PHE A 267 -0.55 5.74 -21.37
CA PHE A 267 -0.80 4.52 -22.12
C PHE A 267 0.37 4.12 -23.02
N PRO A 268 1.07 5.03 -23.75
CA PRO A 268 2.17 4.64 -24.63
C PRO A 268 3.35 3.96 -23.92
N VAL A 269 3.51 4.17 -22.61
CA VAL A 269 4.65 3.67 -21.83
C VAL A 269 4.27 2.55 -20.85
N CYS A 270 3.00 2.14 -20.77
CA CYS A 270 2.59 1.02 -19.94
C CYS A 270 2.63 -0.31 -20.72
N ASP A 271 2.94 -1.41 -20.04
CA ASP A 271 2.85 -2.76 -20.60
C ASP A 271 1.41 -3.31 -20.52
N ILE A 272 0.69 -2.97 -19.45
CA ILE A 272 -0.65 -3.49 -19.16
C ILE A 272 -1.57 -2.32 -18.79
N PHE A 273 -2.70 -2.20 -19.48
CA PHE A 273 -3.77 -1.26 -19.16
C PHE A 273 -5.01 -2.02 -18.68
N ILE A 274 -5.55 -1.62 -17.53
CA ILE A 274 -6.75 -2.21 -16.93
C ILE A 274 -7.79 -1.12 -16.70
N SER A 275 -8.86 -1.14 -17.50
CA SER A 275 -9.94 -0.16 -17.45
C SER A 275 -11.02 -0.59 -16.43
N ALA A 276 -10.76 -0.38 -15.14
CA ALA A 276 -11.64 -0.80 -14.04
C ALA A 276 -12.50 0.34 -13.44
N SER A 277 -12.44 1.55 -13.98
CA SER A 277 -13.30 2.68 -13.59
C SER A 277 -14.72 2.56 -14.15
N ALA A 278 -15.68 3.15 -13.43
CA ALA A 278 -17.04 3.36 -13.90
C ALA A 278 -17.15 4.77 -14.49
N VAL A 279 -16.69 4.93 -15.72
CA VAL A 279 -16.73 6.20 -16.46
C VAL A 279 -18.18 6.52 -16.82
N ALA A 280 -18.61 7.76 -16.60
CA ALA A 280 -19.92 8.23 -17.03
C ALA A 280 -19.99 8.36 -18.55
N ASP A 281 -21.00 7.76 -19.19
CA ASP A 281 -21.14 7.73 -20.65
C ASP A 281 -21.47 9.11 -21.25
N TYR A 282 -22.06 10.01 -20.45
CA TYR A 282 -22.48 11.35 -20.86
C TYR A 282 -22.02 12.41 -19.86
N ARG A 283 -21.77 13.62 -20.35
CA ARG A 283 -21.50 14.84 -19.56
C ARG A 283 -22.49 15.96 -19.93
N ILE A 284 -22.54 17.01 -19.11
CA ILE A 284 -23.32 18.21 -19.43
C ILE A 284 -22.69 18.95 -20.62
N SER A 285 -23.51 19.34 -21.60
CA SER A 285 -23.07 20.09 -22.79
C SER A 285 -22.39 21.42 -22.40
N GLN A 286 -23.00 22.15 -21.46
CA GLN A 286 -22.53 23.42 -20.92
C GLN A 286 -22.68 23.45 -19.39
N PRO A 287 -21.66 23.01 -18.63
CA PRO A 287 -21.68 23.13 -17.17
C PRO A 287 -21.69 24.61 -16.76
N ILE A 288 -22.51 24.96 -15.77
CA ILE A 288 -22.69 26.35 -15.34
C ILE A 288 -21.75 26.63 -14.16
N GLU A 289 -21.05 27.76 -14.16
CA GLU A 289 -20.09 28.13 -13.10
C GLU A 289 -20.76 28.60 -11.79
N GLN A 290 -22.06 28.85 -11.81
CA GLN A 290 -22.83 29.31 -10.65
C GLN A 290 -23.94 28.31 -10.31
N LYS A 291 -24.18 28.13 -9.00
CA LYS A 291 -25.25 27.27 -8.52
C LYS A 291 -26.59 27.73 -9.10
N ARG A 292 -27.23 26.86 -9.89
CA ARG A 292 -28.54 27.15 -10.47
C ARG A 292 -29.58 27.27 -9.35
N LYS A 293 -30.16 28.46 -9.21
CA LYS A 293 -31.26 28.73 -8.27
C LYS A 293 -32.49 27.95 -8.70
N ARG A 294 -33.28 27.49 -7.73
CA ARG A 294 -34.55 26.81 -8.01
C ARG A 294 -35.60 27.86 -8.40
N THR A 295 -35.69 28.16 -9.69
CA THR A 295 -36.65 29.12 -10.26
C THR A 295 -37.80 28.44 -11.00
N GLU A 296 -37.61 27.20 -11.45
CA GLU A 296 -38.58 26.44 -12.24
C GLU A 296 -39.05 25.18 -11.50
N SER A 297 -40.22 24.66 -11.91
CA SER A 297 -40.80 23.41 -11.38
C SER A 297 -40.09 22.15 -11.86
N THR A 298 -39.42 22.21 -13.02
CA THR A 298 -38.69 21.09 -13.64
C THR A 298 -37.27 21.52 -14.05
N LEU A 299 -36.35 20.56 -14.17
CA LEU A 299 -34.97 20.79 -14.59
C LEU A 299 -34.69 19.92 -15.81
N SER A 300 -34.38 20.56 -16.94
CA SER A 300 -33.86 19.89 -18.13
C SER A 300 -32.33 20.04 -18.20
N LEU A 301 -31.64 18.95 -18.50
CA LEU A 301 -30.19 18.87 -18.67
C LEU A 301 -29.89 18.33 -20.05
N GLU A 302 -29.10 19.07 -20.83
CA GLU A 302 -28.61 18.61 -22.13
C GLU A 302 -27.30 17.84 -21.93
N LEU A 303 -27.27 16.61 -22.46
CA LEU A 303 -26.17 15.67 -22.27
C LEU A 303 -25.46 15.39 -23.60
N VAL A 304 -24.13 15.33 -23.57
CA VAL A 304 -23.30 14.95 -24.72
C VAL A 304 -22.41 13.76 -24.36
N PRO A 305 -22.11 12.85 -25.31
CA PRO A 305 -21.31 11.66 -25.04
C PRO A 305 -19.89 11.99 -24.56
N ASN A 306 -19.39 11.25 -23.58
CA ASN A 306 -17.99 11.26 -23.15
C ASN A 306 -17.10 10.40 -24.06
N PRO A 307 -15.77 10.63 -24.03
CA PRO A 307 -14.83 9.77 -24.75
C PRO A 307 -14.88 8.33 -24.22
N ASP A 308 -14.97 7.36 -25.13
CA ASP A 308 -14.79 5.95 -24.78
C ASP A 308 -13.30 5.63 -24.62
N ILE A 309 -12.80 5.79 -23.39
CA ILE A 309 -11.38 5.60 -23.05
C ILE A 309 -10.89 4.22 -23.49
N LEU A 310 -11.69 3.17 -23.30
CA LEU A 310 -11.27 1.80 -23.58
C LEU A 310 -11.20 1.55 -25.10
N ALA A 311 -12.19 2.02 -25.85
CA ALA A 311 -12.17 1.91 -27.31
C ALA A 311 -11.02 2.72 -27.93
N GLU A 312 -10.78 3.95 -27.47
CA GLU A 312 -9.66 4.76 -27.96
C GLU A 312 -8.31 4.12 -27.63
N MET A 313 -8.13 3.56 -26.43
CA MET A 313 -6.90 2.83 -26.10
C MET A 313 -6.77 1.53 -26.90
N GLY A 314 -7.88 0.89 -27.29
CA GLY A 314 -7.89 -0.24 -28.21
C GLY A 314 -7.25 0.10 -29.56
N LYS A 315 -7.64 1.24 -30.15
CA LYS A 315 -7.09 1.74 -31.43
C LYS A 315 -5.61 2.10 -31.36
N LEU A 316 -5.16 2.62 -30.22
CA LEU A 316 -3.76 3.04 -30.00
C LEU A 316 -2.86 1.91 -29.53
N LYS A 317 -3.43 0.75 -29.19
CA LYS A 317 -2.72 -0.39 -28.58
C LYS A 317 -1.63 -0.93 -29.50
N SER A 318 -0.41 -1.04 -28.98
CA SER A 318 0.64 -1.78 -29.68
C SER A 318 0.51 -3.30 -29.44
N PRO A 319 1.03 -4.16 -30.35
CA PRO A 319 0.96 -5.62 -30.19
C PRO A 319 1.63 -6.17 -28.93
N LYS A 320 2.50 -5.39 -28.29
CA LYS A 320 3.22 -5.77 -27.07
C LYS A 320 2.46 -5.42 -25.79
N GLN A 321 1.37 -4.65 -25.90
CA GLN A 321 0.57 -4.21 -24.77
C GLN A 321 -0.62 -5.12 -24.53
N ILE A 322 -1.01 -5.24 -23.26
CA ILE A 322 -2.23 -5.94 -22.86
C ILE A 322 -3.24 -4.89 -22.40
N THR A 323 -4.45 -4.95 -22.94
CA THR A 323 -5.57 -4.09 -22.52
C THR A 323 -6.68 -4.98 -21.98
N VAL A 324 -7.15 -4.66 -20.78
CA VAL A 324 -8.22 -5.38 -20.08
C VAL A 324 -9.38 -4.42 -19.85
N GLY A 325 -10.55 -4.79 -20.36
CA GLY A 325 -11.80 -4.06 -20.14
C GLY A 325 -12.76 -4.85 -19.28
N PHE A 326 -13.66 -4.15 -18.59
CA PHE A 326 -14.77 -4.76 -17.86
C PHE A 326 -16.10 -4.45 -18.54
N ALA A 327 -17.04 -5.38 -18.42
CA ALA A 327 -18.43 -5.22 -18.81
C ALA A 327 -19.29 -5.50 -17.57
N ALA A 328 -20.02 -4.49 -17.11
CA ALA A 328 -21.01 -4.62 -16.06
C ALA A 328 -22.37 -4.47 -16.74
N GLU A 329 -23.04 -5.60 -16.99
CA GLU A 329 -24.31 -5.65 -17.70
C GLU A 329 -25.37 -6.27 -16.80
N THR A 330 -26.56 -5.69 -16.81
CA THR A 330 -27.72 -6.22 -16.07
C THR A 330 -28.43 -7.32 -16.84
N GLU A 331 -28.23 -7.40 -18.16
CA GLU A 331 -28.87 -8.36 -19.07
C GLU A 331 -27.84 -8.90 -20.08
N ASP A 332 -27.94 -10.18 -20.47
CA ASP A 332 -27.13 -10.82 -21.53
C ASP A 332 -25.59 -10.61 -21.46
N LEU A 333 -25.03 -10.61 -20.25
CA LEU A 333 -23.62 -10.35 -19.94
C LEU A 333 -22.59 -10.98 -20.91
N ILE A 334 -22.72 -12.28 -21.21
CA ILE A 334 -21.73 -12.98 -22.05
C ILE A 334 -21.76 -12.48 -23.50
N LYS A 335 -22.95 -12.18 -24.02
CA LYS A 335 -23.11 -11.70 -25.40
C LYS A 335 -22.48 -10.31 -25.53
N ASN A 336 -22.83 -9.39 -24.64
CA ASN A 336 -22.32 -8.02 -24.64
C ASN A 336 -20.80 -7.98 -24.42
N ALA A 337 -20.26 -8.84 -23.55
CA ALA A 337 -18.81 -8.97 -23.35
C ALA A 337 -18.08 -9.44 -24.64
N LYS A 338 -18.65 -10.37 -25.40
CA LYS A 338 -18.07 -10.84 -26.67
C LYS A 338 -18.11 -9.77 -27.76
N GLU A 339 -19.18 -9.00 -27.86
CA GLU A 339 -19.29 -7.89 -28.81
C GLU A 339 -18.28 -6.79 -28.48
N LYS A 340 -18.14 -6.44 -27.20
CA LYS A 340 -17.14 -5.47 -26.73
C LYS A 340 -15.71 -5.89 -27.04
N LEU A 341 -15.40 -7.19 -26.92
CA LEU A 341 -14.08 -7.72 -27.28
C LEU A 341 -13.78 -7.55 -28.78
N LYS A 342 -14.74 -7.86 -29.66
CA LYS A 342 -14.56 -7.70 -31.11
C LYS A 342 -14.25 -6.25 -31.50
N ASN A 343 -14.94 -5.29 -30.88
CA ASN A 343 -14.73 -3.86 -31.14
C ASN A 343 -13.37 -3.35 -30.63
N LEU A 344 -12.71 -4.08 -29.71
CA LEU A 344 -11.38 -3.74 -29.21
C LEU A 344 -10.25 -4.34 -30.04
N GLU A 345 -10.54 -5.35 -30.86
CA GLU A 345 -9.57 -6.01 -31.74
C GLU A 345 -9.58 -5.44 -33.17
N SER A 346 -10.64 -4.73 -33.55
CA SER A 346 -10.84 -4.07 -34.85
C SER A 346 -10.23 -2.68 -34.91
#